data_AF-A0A522DNI0-F1
#
_entry.id   AF-A0A522DNI0-F1
#
_cell.length_a   1.000
_cell.length_b   1.000
_cell.length_c   1.000
_cell.angle_alpha   90.00
_cell.angle_beta   90.00
_cell.angle_gamma   90.00
#
_symmetry.space_group_name_H-M   'P 1'
#
loop_
_entity.id
_entity.type
_entity.pdbx_description
1 polymer ?
#
loop_
_entity_poly.entity_id
_entity_poly.type
_entity_poly.pdbx_seq_one_letter_code
_entity_poly.pdbx_strand_id
1 'polypeptide(L)' 'MALDIQRLNTRDPGFRVAFERLLDRAQAVDPTVETTVRAIVDDVRGRGDAALLDYTERFDQYCVAAAEDRK' A
#
# COMPACT_ATOMS: atom_id res chain seq x y z
N MET A 1 -5.26 26.31 -13.80
CA MET A 1 -6.03 25.10 -13.40
C MET A 1 -6.12 25.14 -11.88
N ALA A 2 -7.32 25.33 -11.32
CA ALA A 2 -7.50 25.37 -9.87
C ALA A 2 -7.71 23.95 -9.34
N LEU A 3 -7.01 23.59 -8.27
CA LEU A 3 -7.27 22.33 -7.55
C LEU A 3 -8.52 22.52 -6.71
N ASP A 4 -9.51 21.66 -6.92
CA ASP A 4 -10.71 21.60 -6.08
C ASP A 4 -10.37 20.84 -4.80
N ILE A 5 -10.16 21.59 -3.71
CA ILE A 5 -9.79 21.05 -2.40
C ILE A 5 -10.99 21.20 -1.47
N GLN A 6 -11.50 20.07 -0.99
CA GLN A 6 -12.59 20.03 -0.03
C GLN A 6 -12.17 20.72 1.28
N ARG A 7 -12.92 21.75 1.68
CA ARG A 7 -12.74 22.47 2.95
C ARG A 7 -13.95 22.25 3.85
N LEU A 8 -13.70 22.00 5.13
CA LEU A 8 -14.71 21.79 6.16
C LEU A 8 -14.59 22.89 7.21
N ASN A 9 -15.72 23.35 7.74
CA ASN A 9 -15.77 24.33 8.84
C ASN A 9 -16.45 23.69 10.05
N THR A 10 -15.78 23.73 11.21
CA THR A 10 -16.27 23.11 12.45
C THR A 10 -17.52 23.77 13.03
N ARG A 11 -17.87 24.98 12.56
CA ARG A 11 -19.08 25.70 12.97
C ARG A 11 -20.33 25.29 12.17
N ASP A 12 -20.16 24.57 11.07
CA ASP A 12 -21.29 24.18 10.24
C ASP A 12 -22.09 23.05 10.93
N PRO A 13 -23.43 23.13 11.00
CA PRO A 13 -24.26 22.07 11.59
C PRO A 13 -24.02 20.68 10.97
N GLY A 14 -23.60 20.63 9.70
CA GLY A 14 -23.28 19.41 8.97
C GLY A 14 -21.84 18.91 9.09
N PHE A 15 -20.98 19.59 9.87
CA PHE A 15 -19.56 19.28 9.96
C PHE A 15 -19.30 17.81 10.30
N ARG A 16 -19.98 17.29 11.32
CA ARG A 16 -19.74 15.94 11.85
C ARG A 16 -19.92 14.86 10.76
N VAL A 17 -21.04 14.93 10.04
CA VAL A 17 -21.36 14.01 8.95
C VAL A 17 -20.36 14.13 7.79
N ALA A 18 -20.01 15.37 7.43
CA ALA A 18 -19.08 15.61 6.33
C ALA A 18 -17.64 15.18 6.68
N PHE A 19 -17.26 15.29 7.96
CA PHE A 19 -15.98 14.84 8.50
C PHE A 19 -15.90 13.31 8.57
N GLU A 20 -16.94 12.63 9.06
CA GLU A 20 -17.03 11.16 9.07
C GLU A 20 -16.86 10.59 7.65
N ARG A 21 -17.55 11.16 6.66
CA ARG A 21 -17.40 10.77 5.25
C ARG A 21 -15.98 10.97 4.70
N LEU A 22 -15.25 11.98 5.18
CA LEU A 22 -13.87 12.22 4.77
C LEU A 22 -12.95 11.13 5.32
N LEU A 23 -13.16 10.72 6.58
CA LEU A 23 -12.36 9.70 7.25
C LEU A 23 -12.62 8.28 6.72
N ASP A 24 -13.86 7.98 6.31
CA ASP A 24 -14.24 6.67 5.79
C ASP A 24 -13.47 6.25 4.52
N ARG A 25 -12.90 7.21 3.77
CA ARG A 25 -12.08 6.89 2.58
C ARG A 25 -10.81 6.11 2.90
N ALA A 26 -10.31 6.15 4.13
CA ALA A 26 -8.98 5.64 4.46
C ALA A 26 -8.96 4.18 4.95
N GLN A 27 -10.11 3.56 5.22
CA GLN A 27 -10.14 2.34 6.05
C GLN A 27 -10.30 1.02 5.30
N ALA A 28 -10.58 1.01 3.99
CA ALA A 28 -10.73 -0.25 3.27
C ALA A 28 -9.35 -0.80 2.87
N VAL A 29 -8.81 -1.73 3.68
CA VAL A 29 -7.76 -2.62 3.20
C VAL A 29 -8.36 -3.49 2.10
N ASP A 30 -7.82 -3.37 0.89
CA ASP A 30 -8.26 -4.16 -0.24
C ASP A 30 -7.92 -5.65 0.00
N PRO A 31 -8.90 -6.58 0.02
CA PRO A 31 -8.64 -8.01 0.23
C PRO A 31 -7.70 -8.63 -0.81
N THR A 32 -7.62 -8.03 -2.01
CA THR A 32 -6.70 -8.46 -3.06
C THR A 32 -5.26 -8.15 -2.71
N VAL A 33 -5.01 -7.02 -2.02
CA VAL A 33 -3.69 -6.67 -1.50
C VAL A 33 -3.28 -7.66 -0.40
N GLU A 34 -4.19 -7.99 0.53
CA GLU A 34 -3.90 -9.00 1.56
C GLU A 34 -3.52 -10.35 0.95
N THR A 35 -4.33 -10.83 0.00
CA THR A 35 -4.09 -12.10 -0.69
C THR A 35 -2.75 -12.10 -1.42
N THR A 36 -2.42 -10.99 -2.09
CA THR A 36 -1.17 -10.82 -2.83
C THR A 36 0.04 -10.84 -1.89
N VAL A 37 -0.02 -10.08 -0.78
CA VAL A 37 1.07 -10.02 0.21
C VAL A 37 1.29 -11.40 0.84
N ARG A 38 0.21 -12.12 1.18
CA ARG A 38 0.31 -13.48 1.73
C ARG A 38 1.04 -14.42 0.77
N ALA A 39 0.69 -14.38 -0.51
CA ALA A 39 1.36 -15.19 -1.53
C ALA A 39 2.85 -14.85 -1.67
N ILE A 40 3.21 -13.56 -1.66
CA ILE A 40 4.62 -13.12 -1.71
C ILE A 40 5.40 -13.64 -0.50
N VAL A 41 4.84 -13.54 0.72
CA VAL A 41 5.50 -14.02 1.94
C VAL A 41 5.70 -15.53 1.92
N ASP A 42 4.69 -16.28 1.50
CA ASP A 42 4.78 -17.74 1.41
C ASP A 42 5.80 -18.18 0.35
N ASP A 43 5.88 -17.45 -0.77
CA ASP A 43 6.84 -17.73 -1.83
C ASP A 43 8.29 -17.41 -1.41
N VAL A 44 8.52 -16.29 -0.71
CA VAL A 44 9.83 -15.96 -0.13
C VAL A 44 10.24 -16.97 0.94
N ARG A 45 9.31 -17.46 1.76
CA ARG A 45 9.60 -18.56 2.71
C ARG A 45 9.98 -19.87 2.01
N GLY A 46 9.38 -20.16 0.86
CA GLY A 46 9.62 -21.40 0.13
C GLY A 46 10.88 -21.36 -0.74
N ARG A 47 11.13 -20.25 -1.44
CA ARG A 47 12.21 -20.11 -2.44
C ARG A 47 13.38 -19.23 -1.99
N GLY A 48 13.25 -18.53 -0.87
CA GLY A 48 14.30 -17.64 -0.34
C GLY A 48 14.67 -16.54 -1.31
N ASP A 49 15.98 -16.33 -1.51
CA ASP A 49 16.53 -15.24 -2.31
C ASP A 49 16.06 -15.27 -3.77
N ALA A 50 15.74 -16.43 -4.33
CA ALA A 50 15.21 -16.52 -5.69
C ALA A 50 13.87 -15.78 -5.82
N ALA A 51 12.95 -15.96 -4.87
CA ALA A 51 11.70 -15.19 -4.86
C ALA A 51 11.93 -13.71 -4.56
N LEU A 52 12.88 -13.40 -3.67
CA LEU A 52 13.22 -12.01 -3.36
C LEU A 52 13.69 -11.26 -4.60
N LEU A 53 14.64 -11.82 -5.36
CA LEU A 53 15.18 -11.23 -6.58
C LEU A 53 14.10 -11.08 -7.66
N ASP A 54 13.25 -12.10 -7.86
CA ASP A 54 12.12 -12.03 -8.81
C ASP A 54 11.18 -10.86 -8.49
N TYR A 55 10.84 -10.68 -7.21
CA TYR A 55 9.93 -9.61 -6.79
C TYR A 55 10.59 -8.23 -6.80
N THR A 56 11.89 -8.13 -6.51
CA THR A 56 12.66 -6.88 -6.67
C THR A 56 12.71 -6.44 -8.13
N GLU A 57 12.98 -7.35 -9.07
CA GLU A 57 12.94 -7.01 -10.50
C GLU A 57 11.53 -6.57 -10.91
N ARG A 58 10.51 -7.30 -10.47
CA ARG A 58 9.12 -7.02 -10.86
C ARG A 58 8.60 -5.68 -10.31
N PHE A 59 8.79 -5.40 -9.03
CA PHE A 59 8.15 -4.26 -8.38
C PHE A 59 9.03 -3.02 -8.33
N ASP A 60 10.35 -3.20 -8.19
CA ASP A 60 11.30 -2.09 -8.07
C ASP A 60 11.96 -1.78 -9.43
N GLN A 61 11.70 -2.60 -10.46
CA GLN A 61 12.32 -2.48 -11.79
C GLN A 61 13.85 -2.47 -11.70
N TYR A 62 14.39 -3.21 -10.72
CA TYR A 62 15.81 -3.25 -10.40
C TYR A 62 16.33 -4.68 -10.43
N CYS A 63 17.29 -4.95 -11.31
CA CYS A 63 17.94 -6.26 -11.41
C CYS A 63 19.19 -6.28 -10.52
N VAL A 64 19.17 -7.14 -9.51
CA VAL A 64 20.31 -7.43 -8.64
C VAL A 64 20.83 -8.83 -8.94
N ALA A 65 22.15 -8.99 -9.00
CA ALA A 65 22.78 -10.28 -9.29
C ALA A 65 22.68 -11.27 -8.11
N ALA A 66 22.58 -10.77 -6.88
CA ALA A 66 22.42 -11.55 -5.66
C ALA A 66 21.81 -10.68 -4.54
N ALA A 67 21.01 -11.31 -3.68
CA ALA A 67 20.64 -10.74 -2.39
C ALA A 67 21.77 -11.06 -1.41
N GLU A 68 22.65 -10.10 -1.13
CA GLU A 68 23.69 -10.26 -0.12
C GLU A 68 23.22 -9.71 1.23
N ASP A 69 23.36 -10.53 2.26
CA ASP A 69 23.06 -10.13 3.63
C ASP A 69 24.23 -9.29 4.16
N ARG A 70 24.04 -7.97 4.25
CA ARG A 70 25.07 -7.07 4.79
C ARG A 70 24.97 -7.06 6.32
N LYS A 71 25.80 -7.89 6.96
CA LYS A 71 25.92 -7.98 8.42
C LYS A 71 26.53 -6.72 9.05
#